data_AF-A0A7X1B614-F1
#
_entry.id   AF-A0A7X1B614-F1
#
_cell.length_a   1.000
_cell.length_b   1.000
_cell.length_c   1.000
_cell.angle_alpha   90.00
_cell.angle_beta   90.00
_cell.angle_gamma   90.00
#
_symmetry.space_group_name_H-M   'P 1'
#
loop_
_entity.id
_entity.type
_entity.pdbx_description
1 polymer ?
#
loop_
_entity_poly.entity_id
_entity_poly.type
_entity_poly.pdbx_seq_one_letter_code
_entity_poly.pdbx_strand_id
1 'polypeptide(L)'
;MTSPVDHFIATLDQIIESPRWKDEDTPMPGRIDELAVRINDGKTYQKYRRTKEYELVIEVIESFEDALNDDWMPFQIEGLDLKKAKDFATGVRNILIQKEPESYQDEIIALHKRTKEK
;
A
#
# COMPACT_ATOMS: atom_id res chain seq x y z
N MET A 1 6.98 19.09 9.05
CA MET A 1 6.16 18.20 8.19
C MET A 1 6.96 16.91 8.06
N THR A 2 6.35 15.77 8.38
CA THR A 2 6.90 14.44 8.09
C THR A 2 7.03 14.24 6.57
N SER A 3 8.02 13.46 6.14
CA SER A 3 8.25 13.20 4.71
C SER A 3 7.04 12.47 4.10
N PRO A 4 6.71 12.67 2.79
CA PRO A 4 5.74 11.82 2.10
C PRO A 4 6.02 10.32 2.31
N VAL A 5 7.30 9.95 2.23
CA VAL A 5 7.74 8.57 2.40
C VAL A 5 7.42 8.04 3.81
N ASP A 6 7.53 8.88 4.85
CA ASP A 6 7.17 8.49 6.22
C ASP A 6 5.67 8.18 6.33
N HIS A 7 4.82 8.97 5.66
CA HIS A 7 3.38 8.72 5.62
C HIS A 7 3.07 7.41 4.89
N PHE A 8 3.73 7.14 3.76
CA PHE A 8 3.53 5.91 2.99
C PHE A 8 3.98 4.67 3.77
N ILE A 9 5.14 4.74 4.42
CA ILE A 9 5.65 3.63 5.25
C ILE A 9 4.69 3.36 6.42
N ALA A 10 4.22 4.41 7.10
CA ALA A 10 3.30 4.24 8.23
C ALA A 10 1.95 3.63 7.80
N THR A 11 1.43 3.99 6.64
CA THR A 11 0.22 3.37 6.08
C THR A 11 0.47 1.92 5.69
N LEU A 12 1.58 1.61 5.03
CA LEU A 12 1.96 0.24 4.68
C LEU A 12 2.15 -0.63 5.92
N ASP A 13 2.68 -0.08 7.02
CA ASP A 13 2.77 -0.80 8.29
C ASP A 13 1.39 -1.19 8.82
N GLN A 14 0.41 -0.29 8.76
CA GLN A 14 -0.97 -0.63 9.15
C GLN A 14 -1.63 -1.65 8.24
N ILE A 15 -1.38 -1.54 6.93
CA ILE A 15 -1.80 -2.55 5.96
C ILE A 15 -1.23 -3.90 6.38
N ILE A 16 0.09 -4.03 6.57
CA ILE A 16 0.77 -5.31 6.85
C ILE A 16 0.34 -5.90 8.21
N GLU A 17 0.16 -5.05 9.21
CA GLU A 17 -0.21 -5.44 10.57
C GLU A 17 -1.72 -5.66 10.76
N SER A 18 -2.52 -5.35 9.74
CA SER A 18 -3.99 -5.49 9.79
C SER A 18 -4.40 -6.89 10.26
N PRO A 19 -5.33 -7.00 11.22
CA PRO A 19 -5.83 -8.30 11.68
C PRO A 19 -6.60 -9.04 10.58
N ARG A 20 -7.07 -8.35 9.52
CA ARG A 20 -7.84 -8.96 8.43
C ARG A 20 -7.08 -10.04 7.67
N TRP A 21 -5.73 -9.99 7.67
CA TRP A 21 -4.92 -11.06 7.07
C TRP A 21 -5.03 -12.42 7.77
N LYS A 22 -5.56 -12.46 9.00
CA LYS A 22 -5.69 -13.71 9.77
C LYS A 22 -6.97 -14.47 9.43
N ASP A 23 -8.02 -13.75 9.02
CA ASP A 23 -9.33 -14.32 8.75
C ASP A 23 -10.03 -13.48 7.67
N GLU A 24 -9.93 -13.96 6.44
CA GLU A 24 -10.51 -13.34 5.23
C GLU A 24 -12.04 -13.45 5.19
N ASP A 25 -12.61 -14.44 5.90
CA ASP A 25 -14.04 -14.75 5.95
C ASP A 25 -14.76 -14.06 7.12
N THR A 26 -14.05 -13.30 7.96
CA THR A 26 -14.66 -12.55 9.05
C THR A 26 -14.90 -11.09 8.62
N PRO A 27 -16.18 -10.64 8.55
CA PRO A 27 -16.47 -9.22 8.40
C PRO A 27 -15.98 -8.50 9.65
N MET A 28 -15.02 -7.59 9.49
CA MET A 28 -14.39 -6.90 10.60
C MET A 28 -14.39 -5.39 10.36
N PRO A 29 -14.90 -4.57 11.30
CA PRO A 29 -14.96 -3.12 11.12
C PRO A 29 -13.60 -2.42 11.32
N GLY A 30 -12.49 -3.15 11.23
CA GLY A 30 -11.14 -2.64 11.44
C GLY A 30 -10.69 -1.83 10.24
N ARG A 31 -10.75 -0.50 10.35
CA ARG A 31 -10.36 0.40 9.27
C ARG A 31 -8.88 0.74 9.32
N ILE A 32 -8.28 0.85 8.15
CA ILE A 32 -7.00 1.49 7.92
C ILE A 32 -7.29 2.96 7.67
N ASP A 33 -6.54 3.82 8.35
CA ASP A 33 -6.61 5.26 8.12
C ASP A 33 -6.09 5.57 6.71
N GLU A 34 -6.98 6.04 5.85
CA GLU A 34 -6.68 6.41 4.47
C GLU A 34 -5.52 7.41 4.39
N LEU A 35 -4.62 7.18 3.43
CA LEU A 35 -3.45 8.01 3.19
C LEU A 35 -3.84 9.47 2.92
N ALA A 36 -4.94 9.68 2.21
CA ALA A 36 -5.49 11.01 1.95
C ALA A 36 -5.89 11.75 3.24
N VAL A 37 -6.39 11.04 4.25
CA VAL A 37 -6.74 11.62 5.57
C VAL A 37 -5.48 11.92 6.39
N ARG A 38 -4.47 11.03 6.31
CA ARG A 38 -3.18 11.20 6.99
C ARG A 38 -2.41 12.43 6.51
N ILE A 39 -2.47 12.71 5.21
CA ILE A 39 -1.85 13.89 4.61
C ILE A 39 -2.86 15.05 4.68
N ASN A 40 -2.94 15.64 5.88
CA ASN A 40 -4.00 16.57 6.36
C ASN A 40 -4.06 17.96 5.67
N ASP A 41 -3.54 18.07 4.45
CA ASP A 41 -3.84 19.15 3.54
C ASP A 41 -3.96 18.56 2.13
N GLY A 42 -5.19 18.53 1.59
CA GLY A 42 -5.45 17.87 0.31
C GLY A 42 -4.59 18.40 -0.85
N LYS A 43 -4.01 19.60 -0.73
CA LYS A 43 -3.07 20.15 -1.72
C LYS A 43 -1.74 19.39 -1.74
N THR A 44 -1.19 19.06 -0.58
CA THR A 44 0.05 18.27 -0.45
C THR A 44 -0.16 16.85 -0.95
N TYR A 45 -1.27 16.22 -0.56
CA TYR A 45 -1.62 14.91 -1.08
C TYR A 45 -1.74 14.92 -2.62
N GLN A 46 -2.47 15.90 -3.18
CA GLN A 46 -2.59 16.06 -4.64
C GLN A 46 -1.26 16.38 -5.33
N LYS A 47 -0.34 17.07 -4.64
CA LYS A 47 1.02 17.31 -5.15
C LYS A 47 1.80 16.00 -5.27
N TYR A 48 1.77 15.15 -4.24
CA TYR A 48 2.46 13.86 -4.27
C TYR A 48 1.86 12.90 -5.31
N ARG A 49 0.53 12.91 -5.47
CA ARG A 49 -0.14 12.11 -6.50
C ARG A 49 0.27 12.48 -7.93
N ARG A 50 0.74 13.72 -8.16
CA ARG A 50 1.19 14.21 -9.48
C ARG A 50 2.68 14.01 -9.74
N THR A 51 3.44 13.53 -8.77
CA THR A 51 4.86 13.19 -8.93
C THR A 51 5.00 11.74 -9.34
N LYS A 52 5.69 11.51 -10.46
CA LYS A 52 5.87 10.18 -11.05
C LYS A 52 6.56 9.22 -10.08
N GLU A 53 7.43 9.73 -9.22
CA GLU A 53 8.15 8.97 -8.19
C GLU A 53 7.21 8.32 -7.17
N TYR A 54 6.06 8.92 -6.91
CA TYR A 54 5.13 8.49 -5.87
C TYR A 54 3.77 8.01 -6.40
N GLU A 55 3.45 8.27 -7.66
CA GLU A 55 2.17 7.90 -8.27
C GLU A 55 1.85 6.42 -8.06
N LEU A 56 2.73 5.52 -8.48
CA LEU A 56 2.51 4.07 -8.31
C LEU A 56 2.48 3.64 -6.84
N VAL A 57 3.26 4.28 -5.97
CA VAL A 57 3.25 3.98 -4.53
C VAL A 57 1.89 4.28 -3.93
N ILE A 58 1.32 5.44 -4.29
CA ILE A 58 0.00 5.89 -3.83
C ILE A 58 -1.08 4.97 -4.40
N GLU A 59 -1.05 4.63 -5.68
CA GLU A 59 -2.01 3.72 -6.30
C GLU A 59 -2.05 2.36 -5.59
N VAL A 60 -0.87 1.79 -5.32
CA VAL A 60 -0.78 0.53 -4.57
C VAL A 60 -1.37 0.69 -3.19
N ILE A 61 -0.99 1.71 -2.42
CA ILE A 61 -1.51 1.93 -1.08
C ILE A 61 -3.04 2.03 -1.09
N GLU A 62 -3.61 2.83 -2.00
CA GLU A 62 -5.06 3.02 -2.13
C GLU A 62 -5.77 1.71 -2.45
N SER A 63 -5.21 0.87 -3.34
CA SER A 63 -5.81 -0.44 -3.62
C SER A 63 -5.87 -1.34 -2.39
N PHE A 64 -4.87 -1.28 -1.50
CA PHE A 64 -4.88 -2.05 -0.26
C PHE A 64 -5.82 -1.45 0.79
N GLU A 65 -5.88 -0.12 0.90
CA GLU A 65 -6.81 0.57 1.79
C GLU A 65 -8.25 0.22 1.43
N ASP A 66 -8.63 0.33 0.15
CA ASP A 66 -9.96 0.00 -0.34
C ASP A 66 -10.32 -1.45 -0.01
N ALA A 67 -9.44 -2.40 -0.34
CA ALA A 67 -9.68 -3.82 -0.10
C ALA A 67 -9.80 -4.17 1.39
N LEU A 68 -9.04 -3.51 2.26
CA LEU A 68 -9.03 -3.79 3.70
C LEU A 68 -10.11 -3.01 4.45
N ASN A 69 -10.66 -1.95 3.87
CA ASN A 69 -11.77 -1.17 4.43
C ASN A 69 -13.15 -1.61 3.95
N ASP A 70 -13.22 -2.49 2.94
CA ASP A 70 -14.47 -3.11 2.48
C ASP A 70 -15.09 -4.03 3.56
N ASP A 71 -16.39 -4.30 3.49
CA ASP A 71 -17.09 -5.19 4.41
C ASP A 71 -16.52 -6.62 4.37
N TRP A 72 -16.08 -7.07 3.18
CA TRP A 72 -15.49 -8.39 2.94
C TRP A 72 -14.14 -8.27 2.24
N MET A 73 -13.19 -9.11 2.63
CA MET A 73 -11.88 -9.11 1.98
C MET A 73 -12.01 -9.74 0.59
N PRO A 74 -11.48 -9.12 -0.48
CA PRO A 74 -11.53 -9.71 -1.80
C PRO A 74 -10.63 -10.95 -1.87
N PHE A 75 -10.86 -11.84 -2.84
CA PHE A 75 -9.98 -13.00 -3.05
C PHE A 75 -8.57 -12.63 -3.55
N GLN A 76 -8.41 -11.42 -4.09
CA GLN A 76 -7.15 -10.90 -4.59
C GLN A 76 -7.06 -9.38 -4.45
N ILE A 77 -5.84 -8.88 -4.28
CA ILE A 77 -5.51 -7.45 -4.27
C ILE A 77 -4.34 -7.26 -5.24
N GLU A 78 -4.36 -6.24 -6.09
CA GLU A 78 -3.34 -6.04 -7.14
C GLU A 78 -3.19 -7.25 -8.10
N GLY A 79 -4.25 -8.06 -8.23
CA GLY A 79 -4.23 -9.32 -8.99
C GLY A 79 -3.32 -10.40 -8.39
N LEU A 80 -3.08 -10.35 -7.09
CA LEU A 80 -2.36 -11.33 -6.28
C LEU A 80 -3.32 -11.97 -5.29
N ASP A 81 -3.21 -13.28 -5.06
CA ASP A 81 -3.89 -13.92 -3.92
C ASP A 81 -3.50 -13.26 -2.60
N LEU A 82 -4.33 -13.38 -1.56
CA LEU A 82 -4.14 -12.60 -0.34
C LEU A 82 -2.80 -12.81 0.36
N LYS A 83 -2.26 -14.03 0.31
CA LYS A 83 -0.94 -14.31 0.86
C LYS A 83 0.15 -13.53 0.11
N LYS A 84 0.13 -13.62 -1.23
CA LYS A 84 1.06 -12.88 -2.08
C LYS A 84 0.87 -11.37 -2.00
N ALA A 85 -0.36 -10.89 -1.85
CA ALA A 85 -0.67 -9.49 -1.68
C ALA A 85 -0.01 -8.93 -0.41
N LYS A 86 -0.09 -9.65 0.72
CA LYS A 86 0.60 -9.24 1.95
C LYS A 86 2.12 -9.20 1.78
N ASP A 87 2.70 -10.21 1.13
CA ASP A 87 4.13 -10.26 0.82
C ASP A 87 4.54 -9.10 -0.10
N PHE A 88 3.68 -8.74 -1.06
CA PHE A 88 3.88 -7.62 -1.96
C PHE A 88 3.87 -6.28 -1.20
N ALA A 89 2.88 -6.01 -0.36
CA ALA A 89 2.83 -4.80 0.47
C ALA A 89 4.08 -4.67 1.36
N THR A 90 4.52 -5.78 1.96
CA THR A 90 5.77 -5.85 2.74
C THR A 90 6.99 -5.50 1.89
N GLY A 91 7.05 -6.01 0.66
CA GLY A 91 8.13 -5.70 -0.27
C GLY A 91 8.14 -4.24 -0.72
N VAL A 92 6.97 -3.65 -0.99
CA VAL A 92 6.84 -2.22 -1.32
C VAL A 92 7.35 -1.37 -0.17
N ARG A 93 6.94 -1.64 1.07
CA ARG A 93 7.43 -0.95 2.26
C ARG A 93 8.96 -1.01 2.38
N ASN A 94 9.55 -2.19 2.12
CA ASN A 94 11.00 -2.35 2.16
C ASN A 94 11.72 -1.57 1.04
N ILE A 95 11.12 -1.45 -0.15
CA ILE A 95 11.64 -0.60 -1.24
C ILE A 95 11.70 0.86 -0.77
N LEU A 96 10.63 1.37 -0.16
CA LEU A 96 10.57 2.75 0.33
C LEU A 96 11.66 3.05 1.38
N ILE A 97 12.01 2.07 2.22
CA ILE A 97 13.06 2.20 3.24
C ILE A 97 14.47 2.18 2.63
N GLN A 98 14.68 1.40 1.57
CA GLN A 98 16.03 1.06 1.07
C GLN A 98 16.45 1.82 -0.17
N LYS A 99 15.50 2.47 -0.86
CA LYS A 99 15.69 3.01 -2.21
C LYS A 99 15.34 4.49 -2.26
N GLU A 100 15.90 5.16 -3.27
CA GLU A 100 15.57 6.55 -3.57
C GLU A 100 14.30 6.66 -4.43
N PRO A 101 13.51 7.74 -4.29
CA PRO A 101 12.22 7.90 -4.96
C PRO A 101 12.22 7.68 -6.48
N GLU A 102 13.28 8.09 -7.19
CA GLU A 102 13.40 7.88 -8.64
C GLU A 102 13.36 6.41 -9.08
N SER A 103 13.63 5.47 -8.17
CA SER A 103 13.69 4.04 -8.46
C SER A 103 12.43 3.26 -8.06
N TYR A 104 11.51 3.88 -7.31
CA TYR A 104 10.36 3.19 -6.74
C TYR A 104 9.50 2.50 -7.79
N GLN A 105 9.19 3.19 -8.88
CA GLN A 105 8.34 2.65 -9.92
C GLN A 105 8.89 1.34 -10.50
N ASP A 106 10.17 1.35 -10.91
CA ASP A 106 10.80 0.18 -11.52
C ASP A 106 10.96 -0.98 -10.54
N GLU A 107 11.33 -0.68 -9.28
CA GLU A 107 11.49 -1.68 -8.23
C GLU A 107 10.16 -2.34 -7.84
N ILE A 108 9.07 -1.55 -7.77
CA ILE A 108 7.73 -2.05 -7.45
C ILE A 108 7.19 -2.91 -8.60
N ILE A 109 7.36 -2.49 -9.86
CA ILE A 109 6.97 -3.29 -11.03
C ILE A 109 7.75 -4.61 -11.05
N ALA A 110 9.07 -4.58 -10.81
CA ALA A 110 9.89 -5.78 -10.76
C ALA A 110 9.48 -6.69 -9.59
N LEU A 111 9.16 -6.13 -8.43
CA LEU A 111 8.66 -6.86 -7.28
C LEU A 111 7.34 -7.57 -7.61
N HIS A 112 6.38 -6.87 -8.21
CA HIS A 112 5.07 -7.43 -8.53
C HIS A 112 5.17 -8.65 -9.45
N LYS A 113 6.00 -8.55 -10.51
CA LYS A 113 6.29 -9.65 -11.43
C LYS A 113 6.86 -10.87 -10.69
N ARG A 114 7.89 -10.66 -9.86
CA ARG A 114 8.51 -11.74 -9.06
C ARG A 114 7.53 -12.38 -8.09
N THR A 115 6.62 -11.61 -7.50
CA THR A 115 5.62 -12.13 -6.57
C THR A 115 4.58 -12.97 -7.28
N LYS A 116 4.17 -12.61 -8.51
CA LYS A 116 3.25 -13.42 -9.32
C LYS A 116 3.80 -14.80 -9.68
N GLU A 117 5.10 -14.87 -9.97
CA GLU A 117 5.79 -16.08 -10.45
C GLU A 117 6.11 -17.12 -9.35
N LYS A 118 6.03 -16.74 -8.07
CA LYS A 118 6.26 -17.62 -6.92
C LYS A 118 5.03 -18.46 -6.57
#